data_AF-A0A2K3MPT9-F1
#
_entry.id   AF-A0A2K3MPT9-F1
#
_cell.length_a   1.000
_cell.length_b   1.000
_cell.length_c   1.000
_cell.angle_alpha   90.00
_cell.angle_beta   90.00
_cell.angle_gamma   90.00
#
_symmetry.space_group_name_H-M   'P 1'
#
loop_
_entity.id
_entity.type
_entity.pdbx_description
1 polymer ?
#
loop_
_entity_poly.entity_id
_entity_poly.type
_entity_poly.pdbx_seq_one_letter_code
_entity_poly.pdbx_strand_id
1 'polypeptide(L)'
;MRWSFSWRRELFQWEEDLVVRLREMLEPVVFAMEEDCWSWKPDPEGLFLVKYSYNLLVDELLSGEELEDEVAMVFDQLWDTMPKTITPQLI
;
A
#
# COMPACT_ATOMS: atom_id res chain seq x y z
N MET A 1 -6.07 18.32 -23.31
CA MET A 1 -5.64 17.04 -23.92
C MET A 1 -6.86 16.43 -24.59
N ARG A 2 -6.74 15.81 -25.77
CA ARG A 2 -7.89 15.19 -26.44
C ARG A 2 -7.74 13.68 -26.37
N TRP A 3 -8.71 13.03 -25.74
CA TRP A 3 -8.77 11.57 -25.67
C TRP A 3 -8.93 10.97 -27.07
N SER A 4 -8.01 10.07 -27.44
CA SER A 4 -8.04 9.36 -28.70
C SER A 4 -8.28 7.88 -28.44
N PHE A 5 -9.54 7.45 -28.55
CA PHE A 5 -9.91 6.05 -28.42
C PHE A 5 -9.85 5.36 -29.78
N SER A 6 -9.29 4.14 -29.81
CA SER A 6 -9.30 3.26 -30.97
C SER A 6 -9.76 1.87 -30.54
N TRP A 7 -10.61 1.26 -31.36
CA TRP A 7 -11.21 -0.03 -31.07
C TRP A 7 -10.84 -1.06 -32.14
N ARG A 8 -10.76 -2.33 -31.75
CA ARG A 8 -10.42 -3.42 -32.68
C ARG A 8 -11.56 -3.81 -33.63
N ARG A 9 -12.78 -3.37 -33.33
CA ARG A 9 -14.00 -3.59 -34.12
C ARG A 9 -14.87 -2.34 -34.09
N GLU A 10 -15.84 -2.29 -35.01
CA GLU A 10 -16.91 -1.32 -34.94
C GLU A 10 -17.74 -1.52 -33.67
N LEU A 11 -18.17 -0.40 -33.10
CA LEU A 11 -19.00 -0.38 -31.90
C LEU A 11 -20.47 -0.54 -32.28
N PHE A 12 -21.23 -1.22 -31.44
CA PHE A 12 -22.68 -1.16 -31.50
C PHE A 12 -23.16 0.23 -31.06
N GLN A 13 -24.37 0.62 -31.46
CA GLN A 13 -24.92 1.94 -31.11
C GLN A 13 -24.94 2.19 -29.59
N TRP A 14 -25.25 1.17 -28.78
CA TRP A 14 -25.25 1.31 -27.32
C TRP A 14 -23.83 1.48 -26.73
N GLU A 15 -22.79 0.98 -27.42
CA GLU A 15 -21.40 1.17 -27.02
C GLU A 15 -20.95 2.59 -27.33
N GLU A 16 -21.35 3.16 -28.48
CA GLU A 16 -21.10 4.57 -28.79
C GLU A 16 -21.68 5.50 -27.72
N ASP A 17 -22.91 5.24 -27.26
CA ASP A 17 -23.54 5.98 -26.15
C ASP A 17 -22.76 5.86 -24.82
N LEU A 18 -22.07 4.74 -24.59
CA LEU A 18 -21.18 4.58 -23.44
C LEU A 18 -19.88 5.35 -23.61
N VAL A 19 -19.31 5.38 -24.82
CA VAL A 19 -18.09 6.15 -25.09
C VAL A 19 -18.34 7.65 -24.98
N VAL A 20 -19.54 8.14 -25.34
CA VAL A 20 -19.93 9.54 -25.08
C VAL A 20 -19.89 9.86 -23.59
N ARG A 21 -20.54 9.04 -22.75
CA ARG A 21 -20.53 9.20 -21.29
C ARG A 21 -19.12 9.12 -20.71
N LEU A 22 -18.30 8.20 -21.20
CA LEU A 22 -16.90 8.08 -20.79
C LEU A 22 -16.12 9.37 -21.10
N ARG A 23 -16.31 9.95 -22.29
CA ARG A 23 -15.65 11.21 -22.67
C ARG A 23 -16.06 12.36 -21.75
N GLU A 24 -17.34 12.47 -21.42
CA GLU A 24 -17.83 13.48 -20.47
C GLU A 24 -17.21 13.32 -19.08
N MET A 25 -17.07 12.08 -18.61
CA MET A 25 -16.40 11.79 -17.33
C MET A 25 -14.91 12.12 -17.33
N LEU A 26 -14.25 11.99 -18.47
CA LEU A 26 -12.81 12.20 -18.61
C LEU A 26 -12.43 13.62 -18.99
N GLU A 27 -13.37 14.47 -19.43
CA GLU A 27 -13.15 15.87 -19.76
C GLU A 27 -12.56 16.69 -18.59
N PRO A 28 -13.06 16.57 -17.33
CA PRO A 28 -12.47 17.31 -16.20
C PRO A 28 -11.16 16.71 -15.67
N VAL A 29 -10.73 15.53 -16.15
CA VAL A 29 -9.54 14.84 -15.63
C VAL A 29 -8.29 15.51 -16.17
N VAL A 30 -7.55 16.19 -15.29
CA VAL A 30 -6.24 16.75 -15.57
C VAL A 30 -5.18 15.75 -15.14
N PHE A 31 -4.46 15.18 -16.10
CA PHE A 31 -3.26 14.41 -15.78
C PHE A 31 -2.15 15.35 -15.35
N ALA A 32 -1.62 15.14 -14.16
CA ALA A 32 -0.29 15.63 -13.84
C ALA A 32 0.71 14.92 -14.79
N MET A 33 1.70 15.66 -15.27
CA MET A 33 2.88 15.05 -15.93
C MET A 33 3.87 14.49 -14.91
N GLU A 34 3.47 14.41 -13.63
CA GLU A 34 4.23 13.79 -12.58
C GLU A 34 4.22 12.27 -12.77
N GLU A 35 5.35 11.63 -12.50
CA GLU A 35 5.42 10.18 -12.49
C GLU A 35 4.56 9.63 -11.35
N ASP A 36 3.83 8.56 -11.62
CA ASP A 36 3.11 7.83 -10.57
C ASP A 36 4.12 7.34 -9.52
N CYS A 37 4.00 7.84 -8.30
CA CYS A 37 4.85 7.43 -7.19
C CYS A 37 4.04 6.70 -6.12
N TRP A 38 4.67 5.70 -5.49
CA TRP A 38 4.13 5.09 -4.29
C TRP A 38 4.54 5.96 -3.10
N SER A 39 3.55 6.53 -2.40
CA SER A 39 3.78 7.27 -1.15
C SER A 39 3.36 6.44 0.05
N TRP A 40 4.21 6.43 1.07
CA TRP A 40 3.88 5.87 2.37
C TRP A 40 2.99 6.84 3.13
N LYS A 41 1.67 6.63 3.09
CA LYS A 41 0.66 7.54 3.68
C LYS A 41 0.90 7.95 5.13
N PRO A 42 1.40 7.08 6.03
CA PRO A 42 1.64 7.48 7.42
C PRO A 42 2.76 8.52 7.60
N ASP A 43 3.61 8.69 6.59
CA ASP A 43 4.67 9.69 6.61
C ASP A 43 4.27 10.89 5.72
N PRO A 44 4.32 12.14 6.24
CA PRO A 44 3.90 13.32 5.49
C PRO A 44 4.83 13.66 4.31
N GLU A 45 6.07 13.16 4.31
CA GLU A 45 7.00 13.27 3.19
C GLU A 45 6.81 12.11 2.20
N GLY A 46 5.91 11.16 2.51
CA GLY A 46 5.59 9.99 1.70
C GLY A 46 6.69 8.92 1.72
N LEU A 47 7.67 9.05 2.60
CA LEU A 47 8.84 8.17 2.66
C LEU A 47 8.58 6.97 3.56
N PHE A 48 8.97 5.79 3.08
CA PHE A 48 8.95 4.59 3.90
C PHE A 48 10.24 4.47 4.73
N LEU A 49 10.10 4.52 6.05
CA LEU A 49 11.18 4.24 6.99
C LEU A 49 10.79 3.08 7.90
N VAL A 50 11.60 2.00 7.88
CA VAL A 50 11.38 0.76 8.65
C VAL A 50 11.11 1.04 10.13
N LYS A 51 11.83 2.01 10.71
CA LYS A 51 11.67 2.41 12.11
C LYS A 51 10.28 2.99 12.39
N TYR A 52 9.81 3.89 11.54
CA TYR A 52 8.50 4.53 11.73
C TYR A 52 7.36 3.60 11.39
N SER A 53 7.52 2.73 10.38
CA SER A 53 6.53 1.68 10.10
C SER A 53 6.44 0.67 11.25
N TYR A 54 7.55 0.29 11.87
CA TYR A 54 7.52 -0.57 13.06
C TYR A 54 6.83 0.12 14.23
N ASN A 55 7.15 1.38 14.53
CA ASN A 55 6.48 2.13 15.60
C ASN A 55 4.98 2.30 15.34
N LEU A 56 4.58 2.56 14.10
CA LEU A 56 3.17 2.64 13.70
C LEU A 56 2.46 1.31 13.94
N LEU A 57 3.07 0.20 13.53
CA LEU A 57 2.52 -1.14 13.75
C LEU A 57 2.41 -1.44 15.25
N VAL A 58 3.43 -1.10 16.03
CA VAL A 58 3.42 -1.26 17.49
C VAL A 58 2.28 -0.44 18.12
N ASP A 59 2.10 0.82 17.71
CA ASP A 59 1.00 1.65 18.20
C ASP A 59 -0.37 1.08 17.79
N GLU A 60 -0.54 0.66 16.54
CA GLU A 60 -1.79 0.08 16.04
C GLU A 60 -2.11 -1.28 16.67
N LEU A 61 -1.11 -2.13 16.88
CA LEU A 61 -1.27 -3.47 17.44
C LEU A 61 -1.35 -3.47 18.98
N LEU A 62 -0.71 -2.52 19.66
CA LEU A 62 -0.67 -2.46 21.12
C LEU A 62 -1.59 -1.39 21.72
N SER A 63 -2.24 -0.54 20.92
CA SER A 63 -3.21 0.44 21.42
C SER A 63 -4.52 -0.17 21.96
N GLY A 64 -4.70 -1.50 21.84
CA GLY A 64 -5.91 -2.20 22.27
C GLY A 64 -5.76 -3.21 23.42
N GLU A 65 -4.56 -3.74 23.67
CA GLU A 65 -4.36 -4.80 24.67
C GLU A 65 -3.05 -4.56 25.42
N GLU A 66 -3.13 -4.17 26.70
CA GLU A 66 -2.03 -4.42 27.63
C GLU A 66 -1.85 -5.94 27.67
N LEU A 67 -0.71 -6.41 27.18
CA LEU A 67 -0.35 -7.82 27.32
C LEU A 67 -0.32 -8.12 28.81
N GLU A 68 -1.16 -9.07 29.25
CA GLU A 68 -1.14 -9.54 30.62
C GLU A 68 0.30 -9.92 31.01
N ASP A 69 0.74 -9.53 32.20
CA ASP A 69 2.13 -9.69 32.67
C ASP A 69 2.65 -11.14 32.50
N GLU A 70 1.75 -12.11 32.61
CA GLU A 70 2.03 -13.53 32.42
C GLU A 70 2.40 -13.87 30.96
N VAL A 71 1.71 -13.27 29.99
CA VAL A 71 1.98 -13.43 28.56
C VAL A 71 3.30 -12.77 28.20
N ALA A 72 3.56 -11.56 28.72
CA ALA A 72 4.82 -10.86 28.52
C ALA A 72 6.02 -11.67 29.05
N MET A 73 5.89 -12.28 30.24
CA MET A 73 6.93 -13.13 30.82
C MET A 73 7.23 -14.37 29.96
N VAL A 74 6.22 -14.99 29.36
CA VAL A 74 6.40 -16.13 28.45
C VAL A 74 7.13 -15.71 27.17
N PHE A 75 6.81 -14.53 26.63
CA PHE A 75 7.50 -14.00 25.46
C PHE A 75 8.98 -13.69 25.73
N ASP A 76 9.33 -13.14 26.90
CA ASP A 76 10.73 -12.92 27.27
C ASP A 76 11.52 -14.25 27.33
N GLN A 77 10.93 -15.29 27.91
CA GLN A 77 11.55 -16.61 27.96
C GLN A 77 11.72 -17.21 26.56
N LEU A 78 10.70 -17.13 25.71
CA LEU A 78 10.77 -17.59 24.33
C LEU A 78 11.83 -16.82 23.53
N TRP A 79 11.91 -15.52 23.72
CA TRP A 79 12.88 -14.66 23.04
C TRP A 79 14.33 -15.02 23.40
N ASP A 80 14.59 -15.37 24.66
CA ASP A 80 15.90 -15.84 25.09
C ASP A 80 16.25 -17.25 24.60
N THR A 81 15.25 -18.07 24.27
CA THR A 81 15.48 -19.39 23.65
C THR A 81 15.76 -19.30 22.15
N MET A 82 15.51 -18.16 21.51
CA MET A 82 15.79 -18.00 20.08
C MET A 82 17.29 -17.90 19.80
N PRO A 83 17.82 -18.64 18.81
CA PRO A 83 19.23 -18.60 18.46
C PRO A 83 19.61 -17.19 17.97
N LYS A 84 20.47 -16.51 18.74
CA LYS A 84 20.90 -15.11 18.51
C LYS A 84 21.83 -14.94 17.29
N THR A 85 22.16 -16.02 16.60
CA THR A 85 22.96 -16.04 15.37
C THR A 85 22.39 -17.08 14.41
N ILE A 86 21.81 -16.60 13.31
CA ILE A 86 21.62 -17.42 12.12
C ILE A 86 23.01 -17.52 11.48
N THR A 87 23.72 -18.61 11.70
CA THR A 87 24.89 -18.94 10.90
C THR A 87 24.41 -19.20 9.47
N PRO A 88 24.86 -18.42 8.46
CA PRO A 88 24.58 -18.75 7.08
C PRO A 88 25.25 -20.09 6.79
N GLN A 89 24.47 -21.12 6.47
CA GLN A 89 25.06 -22.33 5.91
C GLN A 89 25.61 -21.95 4.53
N LEU A 90 26.94 -22.01 4.39
CA LEU A 90 27.60 -21.84 3.10
C LEU A 90 27.04 -22.89 2.13
N ILE A 91 26.47 -22.42 1.03
CA ILE A 91 26.30 -23.19 -0.21
C ILE A 91 27.64 -23.18 -0.94
#